data_AF-A0A1S4DTU0-F1
#
_entry.id   AF-A0A1S4DTU0-F1
#
_cell.length_a   1.000
_cell.length_b   1.000
_cell.length_c   1.000
_cell.angle_alpha   90.00
_cell.angle_beta   90.00
_cell.angle_gamma   90.00
#
_symmetry.space_group_name_H-M   'P 1'
#
loop_
_entity.id
_entity.type
_entity.pdbx_description
1 polymer ?
#
loop_
_entity_poly.entity_id
_entity_poly.type
_entity_poly.pdbx_seq_one_letter_code
_entity_poly.pdbx_strand_id
1 'polypeptide(L)'
;MSLDQFKKQASSFLHERFKVARLVFTDVTPAELLAEEATNKDPCSPDAKTMTIIAEASFEVDDYWRIVDVLHNRLHNIEWKQWKQSYKSLVLLEFLLTHGPEELADEFKSDSYIIEELGTFQHIDERGYVLN
;
A
#
# COMPACT_ATOMS: atom_id res chain seq x y z
N MET A 1 7.06 28.08 17.40
CA MET A 1 6.61 26.71 17.09
C MET A 1 5.55 26.32 18.10
N SER A 2 4.35 25.95 17.65
CA SER A 2 3.31 25.45 18.55
C SER A 2 3.61 24.02 19.02
N LEU A 3 2.98 23.58 20.11
CA LEU A 3 3.10 22.21 20.60
C LEU A 3 2.71 21.17 19.53
N ASP A 4 1.67 21.46 18.74
CA ASP A 4 1.22 20.57 17.67
C ASP A 4 2.22 20.48 16.51
N GLN A 5 2.84 21.61 16.14
CA GLN A 5 3.91 21.62 15.14
C GLN A 5 5.11 20.80 15.61
N PHE A 6 5.49 20.94 16.89
CA PHE A 6 6.58 20.15 17.47
C PHE A 6 6.26 18.66 17.47
N LYS A 7 5.04 18.25 17.88
CA LYS A 7 4.60 16.85 17.86
C LYS A 7 4.66 16.24 16.46
N LYS A 8 4.15 16.96 15.45
CA LYS A 8 4.20 16.51 14.04
C LYS A 8 5.64 16.36 13.55
N GLN A 9 6.50 17.33 13.84
CA GLN A 9 7.90 17.28 13.45
C GLN A 9 8.65 16.13 14.12
N ALA A 10 8.46 15.93 15.43
CA ALA A 10 9.07 14.83 16.17
C ALA A 10 8.58 13.46 15.65
N SER A 11 7.29 13.32 15.39
CA SER A 11 6.71 12.09 14.84
C SER A 11 7.28 11.75 13.46
N SER A 12 7.36 12.74 12.57
CA SER A 12 7.96 12.56 11.23
C SER A 12 9.43 12.17 11.34
N PHE A 13 10.21 12.85 12.18
CA PHE A 13 11.61 12.52 12.39
C PHE A 13 11.81 11.08 12.88
N LEU A 14 11.05 10.65 13.89
CA LEU A 14 11.14 9.30 14.42
C LEU A 14 10.73 8.26 13.38
N HIS A 15 9.66 8.53 12.64
CA HIS A 15 9.19 7.65 11.56
C HIS A 15 10.29 7.41 10.52
N GLU A 16 10.95 8.48 10.06
CA GLU A 16 12.08 8.37 9.12
C GLU A 16 13.27 7.58 9.70
N ARG A 17 13.56 7.75 11.00
CA ARG A 17 14.61 6.96 11.66
C ARG A 17 14.27 5.48 11.74
N PHE A 18 13.01 5.14 12.00
CA PHE A 18 12.57 3.75 12.00
C PHE A 18 12.62 3.13 10.60
N LYS A 19 12.28 3.86 9.54
CA LYS A 19 12.45 3.39 8.16
C LYS A 19 13.89 3.01 7.86
N VAL A 20 14.82 3.92 8.16
CA VAL A 20 16.26 3.66 7.97
C VAL A 20 16.72 2.47 8.79
N ALA A 21 16.26 2.35 10.05
CA ALA A 21 16.62 1.21 10.88
C ALA A 21 16.12 -0.12 10.31
N ARG A 22 14.90 -0.17 9.75
CA ARG A 22 14.38 -1.38 9.09
C ARG A 22 15.26 -1.78 7.89
N LEU A 23 15.62 -0.83 7.04
CA LEU A 23 16.48 -1.12 5.87
C LEU A 23 17.88 -1.61 6.26
N VAL A 24 18.41 -1.19 7.42
CA VAL A 24 19.78 -1.53 7.84
C VAL A 24 19.84 -2.79 8.70
N PHE A 25 18.84 -3.01 9.56
CA PHE A 25 18.89 -4.02 10.62
C PHE A 25 17.91 -5.18 10.43
N THR A 26 17.07 -5.12 9.40
CA THR A 26 16.13 -6.20 9.04
C THR A 26 16.32 -6.55 7.57
N ASP A 27 15.65 -7.61 7.13
CA ASP A 27 15.70 -8.08 5.73
C ASP A 27 14.68 -7.37 4.82
N VAL A 28 14.13 -6.23 5.26
CA VAL A 28 13.15 -5.46 4.49
C VAL A 28 13.83 -4.77 3.31
N THR A 29 13.27 -4.93 2.11
CA THR A 29 13.81 -4.27 0.91
C THR A 29 13.25 -2.85 0.75
N PRO A 30 13.92 -1.96 -0.01
CA PRO A 30 13.37 -0.65 -0.34
C PRO A 30 12.01 -0.73 -1.05
N ALA A 31 11.82 -1.72 -1.93
CA ALA A 31 10.56 -1.90 -2.66
C ALA A 31 9.43 -2.37 -1.74
N GLU A 32 9.72 -3.29 -0.80
CA GLU A 32 8.79 -3.72 0.24
C GLU A 32 8.29 -2.52 1.05
N LEU A 33 9.23 -1.72 1.58
CA LEU A 33 8.90 -0.55 2.38
C LEU A 33 8.08 0.47 1.59
N LEU A 34 8.41 0.68 0.31
CA LEU A 34 7.69 1.62 -0.55
C LEU A 34 6.26 1.12 -0.85
N ALA A 35 6.05 -0.17 -1.06
CA ALA A 35 4.74 -0.78 -1.23
C ALA A 35 3.89 -0.68 0.05
N GLU A 36 4.49 -0.87 1.24
CA GLU A 36 3.81 -0.67 2.52
C GLU A 36 3.36 0.79 2.71
N GLU A 37 4.20 1.75 2.33
CA GLU A 37 3.89 3.17 2.41
C GLU A 37 2.80 3.58 1.41
N ALA A 38 2.90 3.10 0.17
CA ALA A 38 1.90 3.30 -0.88
C ALA A 38 0.53 2.75 -0.49
N THR A 39 0.47 1.72 0.37
CA THR A 39 -0.74 1.06 0.88
C THR A 39 -1.03 1.35 2.36
N ASN A 40 -0.47 2.44 2.90
CA ASN A 40 -0.69 2.83 4.28
C ASN A 40 -2.12 3.37 4.53
N LYS A 41 -2.43 3.70 5.80
CA LYS A 41 -3.76 4.16 6.23
C LYS A 41 -4.02 5.67 5.98
N ASP A 42 -3.06 6.40 5.43
CA ASP A 42 -3.22 7.83 5.14
C ASP A 42 -4.23 8.05 4.01
N PRO A 43 -4.96 9.19 4.03
CA PRO A 43 -6.03 9.46 3.07
C PRO A 43 -5.54 9.73 1.64
N CYS A 44 -4.24 9.95 1.43
CA CYS A 44 -3.70 10.26 0.12
C CYS A 44 -3.42 8.97 -0.66
N SER A 45 -3.87 8.92 -1.91
CA SER A 45 -3.45 7.90 -2.89
C SER A 45 -1.94 8.00 -3.14
N PRO A 46 -1.27 6.87 -3.43
CA PRO A 46 0.11 6.91 -3.90
C PRO A 46 0.20 7.72 -5.20
N ASP A 47 1.24 8.53 -5.33
CA ASP A 47 1.48 9.26 -6.58
C ASP A 47 2.03 8.33 -7.67
N ALA A 48 1.86 8.71 -8.94
CA ALA A 48 2.27 7.91 -10.09
C ALA A 48 3.78 7.61 -10.07
N LYS A 49 4.61 8.53 -9.59
CA LYS A 49 6.07 8.33 -9.53
C LYS A 49 6.42 7.20 -8.56
N THR A 50 5.77 7.17 -7.40
CA THR A 50 5.91 6.10 -6.41
C THR A 50 5.50 4.75 -6.99
N MET A 51 4.34 4.69 -7.66
CA MET A 51 3.86 3.45 -8.27
C MET A 51 4.78 2.96 -9.41
N THR A 52 5.34 3.88 -10.22
CA THR A 52 6.34 3.54 -11.24
C THR A 52 7.58 2.91 -10.63
N ILE A 53 8.12 3.45 -9.55
CA ILE A 53 9.30 2.88 -8.87
C ILE A 53 9.01 1.46 -8.36
N ILE A 54 7.82 1.22 -7.81
CA ILE A 54 7.40 -0.11 -7.36
C ILE A 54 7.27 -1.06 -8.57
N ALA A 55 6.67 -0.61 -9.67
CA ALA A 55 6.53 -1.40 -10.89
C ALA A 55 7.87 -1.76 -11.54
N GLU A 56 8.84 -0.85 -11.53
CA GLU A 56 10.20 -1.13 -12.02
C GLU A 56 10.91 -2.15 -11.13
N ALA A 57 10.76 -2.04 -9.80
CA ALA A 57 11.36 -2.96 -8.84
C ALA A 57 10.75 -4.38 -8.92
N SER A 58 9.48 -4.53 -9.28
CA SER A 58 8.82 -5.83 -9.33
C SER A 58 9.34 -6.76 -10.43
N PHE A 59 10.21 -6.30 -11.33
CA PHE A 59 10.92 -7.18 -12.27
C PHE A 59 12.09 -7.95 -11.64
N GLU A 60 12.54 -7.56 -10.43
CA GLU A 60 13.52 -8.31 -9.66
C GLU A 60 12.83 -9.35 -8.77
N VAL A 61 13.32 -10.59 -8.78
CA VAL A 61 12.61 -11.75 -8.20
C VAL A 61 12.33 -11.60 -6.69
N ASP A 62 13.28 -11.10 -5.91
CA ASP A 62 13.07 -10.91 -4.47
C ASP A 62 12.05 -9.79 -4.21
N ASP A 63 12.23 -8.64 -4.84
CA ASP A 63 11.31 -7.50 -4.69
C ASP A 63 9.89 -7.81 -5.19
N TYR A 64 9.75 -8.62 -6.25
CA TYR A 64 8.48 -9.16 -6.71
C TYR A 64 7.72 -9.82 -5.55
N TRP A 65 8.33 -10.79 -4.88
CA TRP A 65 7.67 -11.54 -3.80
C TRP A 65 7.38 -10.63 -2.60
N ARG A 66 8.27 -9.68 -2.28
CA ARG A 66 8.00 -8.71 -1.21
C ARG A 66 6.78 -7.83 -1.50
N ILE A 67 6.67 -7.33 -2.73
CA ILE A 67 5.54 -6.48 -3.14
C ILE A 67 4.23 -7.29 -3.14
N VAL A 68 4.27 -8.50 -3.68
CA VAL A 68 3.15 -9.45 -3.69
C VAL A 68 2.67 -9.74 -2.27
N ASP A 69 3.58 -10.08 -1.37
CA ASP A 69 3.26 -10.37 0.05
C ASP A 69 2.62 -9.18 0.75
N VAL A 70 3.12 -7.96 0.50
CA VAL A 70 2.51 -6.74 1.04
C VAL A 70 1.07 -6.62 0.56
N LEU A 71 0.80 -6.79 -0.74
CA LEU A 71 -0.54 -6.64 -1.31
C LEU A 71 -1.49 -7.74 -0.84
N HIS A 72 -1.08 -9.01 -0.86
CA HIS A 72 -1.84 -10.14 -0.34
C HIS A 72 -2.26 -9.91 1.11
N ASN A 73 -1.31 -9.49 1.95
CA ASN A 73 -1.57 -9.21 3.35
C ASN A 73 -2.60 -8.08 3.53
N ARG A 74 -2.58 -7.05 2.67
CA ARG A 74 -3.53 -5.93 2.72
C ARG A 74 -4.91 -6.30 2.22
N LEU A 75 -4.99 -7.16 1.20
CA LEU A 75 -6.25 -7.67 0.68
C LEU A 75 -6.90 -8.62 1.68
N HIS A 76 -6.14 -9.50 2.35
CA HIS A 76 -6.70 -10.49 3.28
C HIS A 76 -7.02 -9.95 4.69
N ASN A 77 -6.31 -8.92 5.16
CA ASN A 77 -6.51 -8.37 6.50
C ASN A 77 -7.29 -7.05 6.48
N ILE A 78 -8.54 -7.12 6.02
CA ILE A 78 -9.42 -5.95 5.93
C ILE A 78 -10.00 -5.61 7.30
N GLU A 79 -9.59 -4.45 7.82
CA GLU A 79 -10.36 -3.77 8.85
C GLU A 79 -11.35 -2.82 8.16
N TRP A 80 -12.66 -3.09 8.23
CA TRP A 80 -13.70 -2.24 7.60
C TRP A 80 -13.63 -0.76 8.00
N LYS A 81 -13.09 -0.46 9.19
CA LYS A 81 -12.81 0.91 9.66
C LYS A 81 -11.65 1.59 8.93
N GLN A 82 -10.86 0.85 8.16
CA GLN A 82 -9.66 1.26 7.46
C GLN A 82 -9.73 0.92 5.97
N TRP A 83 -10.92 0.94 5.39
CA TRP A 83 -11.20 0.67 3.97
C TRP A 83 -10.28 1.42 2.99
N LYS A 84 -9.74 2.58 3.37
CA LYS A 84 -8.75 3.36 2.59
C LYS A 84 -7.48 2.57 2.27
N GLN A 85 -7.05 1.73 3.20
CA GLN A 85 -5.89 0.85 2.99
C GLN A 85 -6.19 -0.17 1.90
N SER A 86 -7.38 -0.78 1.92
CA SER A 86 -7.83 -1.70 0.87
C SER A 86 -7.94 -1.00 -0.47
N TYR A 87 -8.56 0.18 -0.52
CA TYR A 87 -8.65 1.00 -1.72
C TYR A 87 -7.27 1.32 -2.33
N LYS A 88 -6.31 1.80 -1.51
CA LYS A 88 -4.95 2.10 -1.98
C LYS A 88 -4.21 0.86 -2.48
N SER A 89 -4.49 -0.31 -1.89
CA SER A 89 -3.92 -1.59 -2.35
C SER A 89 -4.48 -1.98 -3.72
N LEU A 90 -5.78 -1.77 -3.96
CA LEU A 90 -6.38 -1.97 -5.28
C LEU A 90 -5.83 -1.00 -6.32
N VAL A 91 -5.64 0.27 -5.98
CA VAL A 91 -5.04 1.27 -6.88
C VAL A 91 -3.61 0.86 -7.28
N LEU A 92 -2.80 0.43 -6.31
CA LEU A 92 -1.45 -0.05 -6.61
C LEU A 92 -1.49 -1.33 -7.45
N LEU A 93 -2.35 -2.30 -7.12
CA LEU A 93 -2.50 -3.54 -7.87
C LEU A 93 -2.91 -3.28 -9.33
N GLU A 94 -3.90 -2.42 -9.59
CA GLU A 94 -4.29 -2.02 -10.96
C GLU A 94 -3.10 -1.46 -11.75
N PHE A 95 -2.31 -0.58 -11.11
CA PHE A 95 -1.14 0.00 -11.73
C PHE A 95 -0.09 -1.07 -12.08
N LEU A 96 0.19 -1.98 -11.13
CA LEU A 96 1.17 -3.06 -11.32
C LEU A 96 0.73 -4.08 -12.36
N LEU A 97 -0.56 -4.42 -12.45
CA LEU A 97 -1.10 -5.30 -13.50
C LEU A 97 -0.94 -4.69 -14.91
N THR A 98 -0.82 -3.37 -15.00
CA THR A 98 -0.66 -2.66 -16.29
C THR A 98 0.81 -2.40 -16.65
N HIS A 99 1.68 -2.20 -15.65
CA HIS A 99 3.05 -1.71 -15.86
C HIS A 99 4.16 -2.63 -15.31
N GLY A 100 3.80 -3.66 -14.55
CA GLY A 100 4.74 -4.64 -13.97
C GLY A 100 4.85 -5.93 -14.79
N PRO A 101 5.45 -6.98 -14.20
CA PRO A 101 5.55 -8.30 -14.82
C PRO A 101 4.18 -8.94 -15.07
N GLU A 102 4.04 -9.66 -16.19
CA GLU A 102 2.79 -10.33 -16.57
C GLU A 102 2.36 -11.39 -15.54
N GLU A 103 3.33 -11.97 -14.82
CA GLU A 103 3.12 -12.97 -13.78
C GLU A 103 2.24 -12.47 -12.63
N LEU A 104 2.16 -11.16 -12.40
CA LEU A 104 1.25 -10.57 -11.40
C LEU A 104 -0.21 -10.94 -11.70
N ALA A 105 -0.60 -11.00 -12.97
CA ALA A 105 -1.97 -11.36 -13.33
C ALA A 105 -2.30 -12.81 -12.99
N ASP A 106 -1.32 -13.71 -13.05
CA ASP A 106 -1.50 -15.11 -12.66
C ASP A 106 -1.49 -15.27 -11.14
N GLU A 107 -0.62 -14.56 -10.44
CA GLU A 107 -0.50 -14.58 -8.97
C GLU A 107 -1.81 -14.12 -8.30
N PHE A 108 -2.34 -12.96 -8.71
CA PHE A 108 -3.53 -12.35 -8.09
C PHE A 108 -4.86 -12.96 -8.54
N LYS A 109 -4.86 -14.00 -9.39
CA LYS A 109 -6.09 -14.77 -9.68
C LYS A 109 -6.66 -15.41 -8.42
N SER A 110 -5.79 -15.81 -7.49
CA SER A 110 -6.20 -16.44 -6.23
C SER A 110 -7.02 -15.50 -5.33
N ASP A 111 -6.85 -14.19 -5.51
CA ASP A 111 -7.52 -13.11 -4.76
C ASP A 111 -8.75 -12.55 -5.49
N SER A 112 -9.13 -13.12 -6.63
CA SER A 112 -10.24 -12.63 -7.46
C SER A 112 -11.53 -12.38 -6.66
N TYR A 113 -11.89 -13.31 -5.77
CA TYR A 113 -13.08 -13.16 -4.92
C TYR A 113 -13.00 -11.93 -4.01
N ILE A 114 -11.87 -11.70 -3.33
CA ILE A 114 -11.73 -10.57 -2.39
C ILE A 114 -11.61 -9.24 -3.13
N ILE A 115 -10.97 -9.24 -4.30
CA ILE A 115 -10.89 -8.08 -5.20
C ILE A 115 -12.30 -7.69 -5.67
N GLU A 116 -13.12 -8.65 -6.10
CA GLU A 116 -14.51 -8.42 -6.49
C GLU A 116 -15.34 -7.88 -5.31
N GLU A 117 -15.22 -8.48 -4.13
CA GLU A 117 -15.92 -8.02 -2.92
C GLU A 117 -15.56 -6.56 -2.60
N LEU A 118 -14.27 -6.23 -2.58
CA LEU A 118 -13.78 -4.88 -2.36
C LEU A 118 -14.21 -3.88 -3.44
N GLY A 119 -14.29 -4.31 -4.70
CA GLY A 119 -14.76 -3.48 -5.82
C GLY A 119 -16.26 -3.12 -5.72
N THR A 120 -17.04 -3.90 -4.98
CA THR A 120 -18.45 -3.61 -4.70
C THR A 120 -18.67 -2.84 -3.39
N PHE A 121 -17.62 -2.65 -2.60
CA PHE A 121 -17.72 -2.04 -1.28
C PHE A 121 -18.14 -0.57 -1.37
N GLN A 122 -19.18 -0.21 -0.61
CA GLN A 122 -19.66 1.15 -0.46
C GLN A 122 -19.43 1.62 0.97
N HIS A 123 -18.56 2.62 1.16
CA HIS A 123 -18.41 3.24 2.47
C HIS A 123 -19.46 4.34 2.65
N ILE A 124 -20.28 4.22 3.70
CA ILE A 124 -21.19 5.27 4.11
C ILE A 124 -20.48 6.12 5.17
N ASP A 125 -20.24 7.41 4.87
CA ASP A 125 -19.60 8.33 5.81
C ASP A 125 -20.51 8.61 7.03
N GLU A 126 -19.96 9.26 8.06
CA GLU A 126 -20.69 9.60 9.30
C GLU A 126 -21.92 10.51 9.07
N ARG A 127 -22.05 11.08 7.87
CA ARG A 127 -23.16 11.95 7.45
C ARG A 127 -24.14 11.22 6.52
N GLY A 128 -23.94 9.94 6.24
CA GLY A 128 -24.82 9.11 5.42
C GLY A 128 -24.52 9.14 3.91
N TYR A 129 -23.40 9.72 3.48
CA TYR A 129 -23.04 9.74 2.06
C TYR A 129 -22.27 8.50 1.68
N VAL A 130 -22.69 7.87 0.58
CA VAL A 130 -21.91 6.82 -0.08
C VAL A 130 -20.69 7.47 -0.73
N LEU A 131 -19.50 7.08 -0.30
CA LEU A 131 -18.25 7.39 -0.96
C LEU A 131 -17.93 6.23 -1.90
N ASN A 132 -18.03 6.51 -3.20
CA ASN A 132 -17.64 5.62 -4.29
C ASN A 132 -16.13 5.73 -4.53
#